data_AF-A0A6P5YPE8-F1
#
_entry.id   AF-A0A6P5YPE8-F1
#
_cell.length_a   1.000
_cell.length_b   1.000
_cell.length_c   1.000
_cell.angle_alpha   90.00
_cell.angle_beta   90.00
_cell.angle_gamma   90.00
#
_symmetry.space_group_name_H-M   'P 1'
#
loop_
_entity.id
_entity.type
_entity.pdbx_description
1 polymer ?
#
loop_
_entity_poly.entity_id
_entity_poly.type
_entity_poly.pdbx_seq_one_letter_code
_entity_poly.pdbx_strand_id
1 'polypeptide(L)'
;MSTFGYPILSRGDVISMLAESQIAAVTDNDFKNIKPSFVSDLYTRLLIYLDALHEEGQGQGQIEFSALEQFESPDLLIGSIQVMNLYCKLREVMASLNCPIQFTLRDLVKPDPGRTEHFLSGILNFCLFKETKMNLQRPIMEELALLDEQRKEWEAKISQFNAEIAGYSDARERELPFVQEVNSKVKELCEMIAGLNGNQMSFRTSFRNLTEKTLQIDEKISKAEFDLVQNVQENANLCSKIVHSPDKLQRALEEKKLARDEAMNAERLAMQSFLEKTATVEVYSKVLEKRSKHFALIQAIHEQLEVEFKRCELEARQKKVEDVVAEVDSITLKTSIIKESGAAKMQQVFY
;
A
#
# COMPACT_ATOMS: atom_id res chain seq x y z
N MET A 1 -38.64 -54.97 97.19
CA MET A 1 -38.76 -54.50 95.79
C MET A 1 -39.98 -53.59 95.74
N SER A 2 -39.79 -52.27 95.88
CA SER A 2 -40.90 -51.33 95.78
C SER A 2 -41.37 -51.31 94.33
N THR A 3 -42.54 -51.90 94.08
CA THR A 3 -43.21 -51.83 92.77
C THR A 3 -43.48 -50.36 92.47
N PHE A 4 -42.69 -49.79 91.56
CA PHE A 4 -42.85 -48.41 91.12
C PHE A 4 -44.15 -48.30 90.34
N GLY A 5 -45.21 -47.80 90.99
CA GLY A 5 -46.49 -47.48 90.36
C GLY A 5 -46.58 -45.98 90.13
N TYR A 6 -47.28 -45.57 89.08
CA TYR A 6 -47.67 -44.16 88.88
C TYR A 6 -48.64 -43.71 89.99
N PRO A 7 -48.70 -42.41 90.33
CA PRO A 7 -49.62 -41.92 91.34
C PRO A 7 -51.07 -42.13 90.88
N ILE A 8 -51.90 -42.70 91.76
CA ILE A 8 -53.34 -42.78 91.52
C ILE A 8 -53.89 -41.38 91.77
N LEU A 9 -54.51 -40.80 90.74
CA LEU A 9 -55.08 -39.46 90.79
C LEU A 9 -56.40 -39.50 91.57
N SER A 10 -56.67 -38.44 92.35
CA SER A 10 -57.99 -38.31 92.93
C SER A 10 -59.01 -38.04 91.83
N ARG A 11 -60.28 -38.39 92.05
CA ARG A 11 -61.33 -38.13 91.06
C ARG A 11 -61.46 -36.64 90.70
N GLY A 12 -61.24 -35.75 91.68
CA GLY A 12 -61.21 -34.30 91.42
C GLY A 12 -60.08 -33.90 90.47
N ASP A 13 -58.90 -34.50 90.63
CA ASP A 13 -57.76 -34.26 89.74
C ASP A 13 -58.01 -34.83 88.34
N VAL A 14 -58.57 -36.05 88.24
CA VAL A 14 -58.97 -36.66 86.96
C VAL A 14 -59.94 -35.75 86.20
N ILE A 15 -60.99 -35.25 86.87
CA ILE A 15 -61.97 -34.35 86.27
C ILE A 15 -61.30 -33.05 85.80
N SER A 16 -60.46 -32.45 86.65
CA SER A 16 -59.81 -31.17 86.34
C SER A 16 -58.86 -31.32 85.16
N MET A 17 -58.04 -32.37 85.14
CA MET A 17 -57.11 -32.63 84.05
C MET A 17 -57.81 -32.92 82.72
N LEU A 18 -58.89 -33.70 82.73
CA LEU A 18 -59.68 -33.96 81.52
C LEU A 18 -60.27 -32.68 80.93
N ALA A 19 -60.67 -31.73 81.78
CA ALA A 19 -61.19 -30.44 81.36
C ALA A 19 -60.08 -29.50 80.87
N GLU A 20 -58.97 -29.39 81.60
CA GLU A 20 -57.82 -28.53 81.25
C GLU A 20 -57.18 -28.94 79.93
N SER A 21 -57.01 -30.25 79.71
CA SER A 21 -56.51 -30.79 78.44
C SER A 21 -57.56 -30.83 77.32
N GLN A 22 -58.78 -30.31 77.56
CA GLN A 22 -59.91 -30.29 76.61
C GLN A 22 -60.27 -31.69 76.06
N ILE A 23 -60.05 -32.74 76.85
CA ILE A 23 -60.32 -34.12 76.46
C ILE A 23 -61.81 -34.43 76.66
N ALA A 24 -62.35 -34.13 77.83
CA ALA A 24 -63.76 -34.39 78.14
C ALA A 24 -64.26 -33.51 79.30
N ALA A 25 -65.52 -33.05 79.20
CA ALA A 25 -66.23 -32.40 80.29
C ALA A 25 -67.02 -33.45 81.08
N VAL A 26 -66.52 -33.83 82.26
CA VAL A 26 -67.06 -34.93 83.08
C VAL A 26 -67.32 -34.46 84.52
N THR A 27 -68.23 -35.12 85.23
CA THR A 27 -68.61 -34.79 86.60
C THR A 27 -68.37 -35.96 87.56
N ASP A 28 -68.32 -35.69 88.86
CA ASP A 28 -68.18 -36.75 89.89
C ASP A 28 -69.29 -37.81 89.81
N ASN A 29 -70.50 -37.43 89.35
CA ASN A 29 -71.61 -38.36 89.21
C ASN A 29 -71.39 -39.39 88.08
N ASP A 30 -70.66 -39.02 87.03
CA ASP A 30 -70.33 -39.91 85.91
C ASP A 30 -69.42 -41.07 86.37
N PHE A 31 -68.57 -40.81 87.36
CA PHE A 31 -67.69 -41.82 87.98
C PHE A 31 -68.36 -42.64 89.09
N LYS A 32 -69.46 -42.15 89.68
CA LYS A 32 -70.26 -42.92 90.66
C LYS A 32 -71.14 -43.96 89.96
N ASN A 33 -71.68 -43.64 88.79
CA ASN A 33 -72.57 -44.50 88.02
C ASN A 33 -72.02 -44.73 86.61
N ILE A 34 -70.87 -45.39 86.54
CA ILE A 34 -70.13 -45.54 85.30
C ILE A 34 -70.90 -46.42 84.31
N LYS A 35 -71.26 -45.83 83.17
CA LYS A 35 -71.91 -46.52 82.06
C LYS A 35 -70.87 -47.02 81.06
N PRO A 36 -71.05 -48.21 80.46
CA PRO A 36 -70.17 -48.71 79.39
C PRO A 36 -69.97 -47.70 78.25
N SER A 37 -71.04 -47.03 77.81
CA SER A 37 -70.97 -46.03 76.74
C SER A 37 -70.11 -44.82 77.11
N PHE A 38 -70.18 -44.37 78.37
CA PHE A 38 -69.36 -43.26 78.87
C PHE A 38 -67.88 -43.62 78.88
N VAL A 39 -67.52 -44.81 79.38
CA VAL A 39 -66.14 -45.27 79.44
C VAL A 39 -65.54 -45.46 78.05
N SER A 40 -66.32 -46.03 77.13
CA SER A 40 -65.88 -46.19 75.75
C SER A 40 -65.61 -44.85 75.07
N ASP A 41 -66.50 -43.85 75.24
CA ASP A 41 -66.30 -42.50 74.69
C ASP A 41 -65.07 -41.82 75.32
N LEU A 42 -64.95 -41.88 76.64
CA LEU A 42 -63.85 -41.25 77.38
C LEU A 42 -62.49 -41.83 76.96
N TYR A 43 -62.37 -43.16 76.90
CA TYR A 43 -61.12 -43.79 76.46
C TYR A 43 -60.83 -43.51 74.98
N THR A 44 -61.85 -43.46 74.12
CA THR A 44 -61.68 -43.10 72.71
C THR A 44 -61.07 -41.70 72.59
N ARG A 45 -61.62 -40.71 73.31
CA ARG A 45 -61.07 -39.34 73.33
C ARG A 45 -59.64 -39.29 73.86
N LEU A 46 -59.33 -40.06 74.90
CA LEU A 46 -57.96 -40.16 75.42
C LEU A 46 -56.99 -40.76 74.40
N LEU A 47 -57.40 -41.79 73.66
CA LEU A 47 -56.56 -42.37 72.60
C LEU A 47 -56.37 -41.39 71.43
N ILE A 48 -57.39 -40.59 71.07
CA ILE A 48 -57.26 -39.52 70.08
C ILE A 48 -56.26 -38.47 70.57
N TYR A 49 -56.38 -38.01 71.81
CA TYR A 49 -55.45 -37.05 72.40
C TYR A 49 -54.00 -37.56 72.42
N LEU A 50 -53.83 -38.86 72.66
CA LEU A 50 -52.51 -39.50 72.62
C LEU A 50 -51.98 -39.71 71.20
N ASP A 51 -52.78 -39.48 70.17
CA ASP A 51 -52.50 -39.85 68.78
C ASP A 51 -52.30 -41.36 68.59
N ALA A 52 -52.92 -42.17 69.48
CA ALA A 52 -52.80 -43.63 69.49
C ALA A 52 -53.85 -44.32 68.61
N LEU A 53 -54.81 -43.57 68.05
CA LEU A 53 -55.73 -44.04 67.02
C LEU A 53 -55.25 -43.75 65.60
N HIS A 54 -54.29 -42.84 65.42
CA HIS A 54 -53.78 -42.45 64.10
C HIS A 54 -52.66 -43.40 63.65
N GLU A 55 -53.03 -44.65 63.35
CA GLU A 55 -52.23 -45.49 62.47
C GLU A 55 -52.76 -45.37 61.03
N GLU A 56 -52.68 -44.16 60.45
CA GLU A 56 -52.70 -43.99 59.00
C GLU A 56 -51.27 -43.93 58.49
N GLY A 57 -50.62 -45.08 58.49
CA GLY A 57 -49.25 -45.20 58.01
C GLY A 57 -48.65 -46.52 58.45
N GLN A 58 -48.87 -47.57 57.64
CA GLN A 58 -48.35 -48.93 57.81
C GLN A 58 -49.24 -49.87 58.66
N GLY A 59 -50.31 -50.37 58.05
CA GLY A 59 -50.51 -51.83 57.97
C GLY A 59 -51.07 -52.62 59.15
N GLN A 60 -51.51 -52.04 60.27
CA GLN A 60 -52.02 -52.87 61.38
C GLN A 60 -53.21 -52.33 62.21
N GLY A 61 -53.71 -51.11 61.97
CA GLY A 61 -54.74 -50.49 62.82
C GLY A 61 -56.17 -50.44 62.25
N GLN A 62 -56.34 -50.49 60.93
CA GLN A 62 -57.65 -50.71 60.34
C GLN A 62 -57.86 -52.22 60.26
N ILE A 63 -58.98 -52.72 60.79
CA ILE A 63 -59.49 -54.00 60.29
C ILE A 63 -59.56 -53.83 58.79
N GLU A 64 -58.73 -54.61 58.09
CA GLU A 64 -58.76 -54.76 56.64
C GLU A 64 -60.23 -54.85 56.26
N PHE A 65 -60.76 -53.89 55.50
CA PHE A 65 -62.16 -53.89 55.08
C PHE A 65 -62.54 -55.26 54.47
N SER A 66 -61.53 -55.96 53.91
CA SER A 66 -61.50 -57.36 53.49
C SER A 66 -62.01 -58.40 54.52
N ALA A 67 -61.87 -58.17 55.82
CA ALA A 67 -62.33 -59.08 56.88
C ALA A 67 -63.81 -58.85 57.24
N LEU A 68 -64.37 -57.68 56.94
CA LEU A 68 -65.79 -57.37 57.14
C LEU A 68 -66.68 -58.01 56.05
N GLU A 69 -66.12 -58.25 54.87
CA GLU A 69 -66.79 -58.95 53.75
C GLU A 69 -67.07 -60.44 54.03
N GLN A 70 -66.45 -61.03 55.06
CA GLN A 70 -66.64 -62.43 55.45
C GLN A 70 -67.85 -62.67 56.38
N PHE A 71 -68.50 -61.62 56.86
CA PHE A 71 -69.66 -61.73 57.76
C PHE A 71 -70.97 -61.62 56.98
N GLU A 72 -71.88 -62.59 57.17
CA GLU A 72 -73.20 -62.63 56.50
C GLU A 72 -74.14 -61.47 56.93
N SER A 73 -73.84 -60.75 58.02
CA SER A 73 -74.59 -59.57 58.48
C SER A 73 -73.68 -58.59 59.22
N PRO A 74 -72.89 -57.78 58.49
CA PRO A 74 -71.91 -56.85 59.07
C PRO A 74 -72.55 -55.83 60.02
N ASP A 75 -73.75 -55.33 59.68
CA ASP A 75 -74.44 -54.25 60.41
C ASP A 75 -74.76 -54.58 61.86
N LEU A 76 -75.04 -55.85 62.17
CA LEU A 76 -75.32 -56.32 63.53
C LEU A 76 -74.04 -56.45 64.39
N LEU A 77 -72.87 -56.51 63.75
CA LEU A 77 -71.58 -56.73 64.41
C LEU A 77 -70.76 -55.45 64.57
N ILE A 78 -71.14 -54.35 63.93
CA ILE A 78 -70.42 -53.06 63.97
C ILE A 78 -70.13 -52.63 65.42
N GLY A 79 -71.13 -52.67 66.31
CA GLY A 79 -70.94 -52.27 67.70
C GLY A 79 -69.94 -53.15 68.47
N SER A 80 -69.97 -54.47 68.23
CA SER A 80 -69.04 -55.42 68.86
C SER A 80 -67.61 -55.22 68.35
N ILE A 81 -67.47 -54.93 67.05
CA ILE A 81 -66.19 -54.68 66.39
C ILE A 81 -65.55 -53.40 66.94
N GLN A 82 -66.32 -52.33 67.08
CA GLN A 82 -65.85 -51.07 67.67
C GLN A 82 -65.34 -51.27 69.10
N VAL A 83 -66.07 -52.00 69.93
CA VAL A 83 -65.66 -52.30 71.32
C VAL A 83 -64.41 -53.17 71.36
N MET A 84 -64.29 -54.15 70.45
CA MET A 84 -63.10 -55.00 70.38
C MET A 84 -61.86 -54.22 69.94
N ASN A 85 -62.00 -53.33 68.95
CA ASN A 85 -60.90 -52.47 68.50
C ASN A 85 -60.42 -51.56 69.63
N LEU A 86 -61.38 -50.93 70.33
CA LEU A 86 -61.06 -50.09 71.48
C LEU A 86 -60.35 -50.90 72.59
N TYR A 87 -60.83 -52.11 72.87
CA TYR A 87 -60.17 -53.02 73.82
C TYR A 87 -58.73 -53.35 73.41
N CYS A 88 -58.51 -53.73 72.15
CA CYS A 88 -57.18 -54.08 71.65
C CYS A 88 -56.21 -52.90 71.79
N LYS A 89 -56.59 -51.70 71.34
CA LYS A 89 -55.76 -50.49 71.43
C LYS A 89 -55.52 -50.07 72.89
N LEU A 90 -56.53 -50.12 73.76
CA LEU A 90 -56.32 -49.83 75.18
C LEU A 90 -55.39 -50.83 75.85
N ARG A 91 -55.50 -52.12 75.53
CA ARG A 91 -54.60 -53.14 76.06
C ARG A 91 -53.15 -52.87 75.63
N GLU A 92 -52.92 -52.48 74.38
CA GLU A 92 -51.60 -52.09 73.88
C GLU A 92 -51.05 -50.87 74.64
N VAL A 93 -51.83 -49.79 74.75
CA VAL A 93 -51.44 -48.59 75.50
C VAL A 93 -51.14 -48.92 76.95
N MET A 94 -52.00 -49.68 77.63
CA MET A 94 -51.79 -50.07 79.03
C MET A 94 -50.52 -50.93 79.22
N ALA A 95 -50.20 -51.79 78.25
CA ALA A 95 -48.96 -52.54 78.25
C ALA A 95 -47.74 -51.64 78.07
N SER A 96 -47.79 -50.66 77.15
CA SER A 96 -46.73 -49.67 76.95
C SER A 96 -46.50 -48.78 78.18
N LEU A 97 -47.55 -48.50 78.94
CA LEU A 97 -47.48 -47.78 80.22
C LEU A 97 -46.99 -48.65 81.39
N ASN A 98 -46.71 -49.94 81.15
CA ASN A 98 -46.38 -50.92 82.19
C ASN A 98 -47.40 -50.92 83.34
N CYS A 99 -48.70 -50.84 83.01
CA CYS A 99 -49.75 -50.82 84.00
C CYS A 99 -49.70 -52.09 84.87
N PRO A 100 -49.69 -51.98 86.21
CA PRO A 100 -49.56 -53.13 87.10
C PRO A 100 -50.78 -54.06 87.07
N ILE A 101 -51.92 -53.56 86.57
CA ILE A 101 -53.17 -54.29 86.45
C ILE A 101 -53.46 -54.53 84.96
N GLN A 102 -53.81 -55.77 84.61
CA GLN A 102 -54.21 -56.11 83.24
C GLN A 102 -55.55 -55.48 82.87
N PHE A 103 -55.60 -54.84 81.71
CA PHE A 103 -56.82 -54.36 81.08
C PHE A 103 -57.55 -55.51 80.39
N THR A 104 -58.85 -55.67 80.66
CA THR A 104 -59.67 -56.78 80.19
C THR A 104 -60.93 -56.25 79.50
N LEU A 105 -61.59 -57.07 78.67
CA LEU A 105 -62.84 -56.66 78.01
C LEU A 105 -63.95 -56.26 78.99
N ARG A 106 -63.93 -56.81 80.22
CA ARG A 106 -64.86 -56.43 81.29
C ARG A 106 -64.75 -54.95 81.64
N ASP A 107 -63.56 -54.36 81.53
CA ASP A 107 -63.32 -52.96 81.86
C ASP A 107 -64.01 -51.98 80.88
N LEU A 108 -64.50 -52.47 79.74
CA LEU A 108 -65.34 -51.72 78.80
C LEU A 108 -66.82 -52.11 78.92
N VAL A 109 -67.12 -53.41 78.94
CA VAL A 109 -68.51 -53.91 78.88
C VAL A 109 -69.25 -53.79 80.22
N LYS A 110 -68.52 -53.93 81.34
CA LYS A 110 -69.05 -53.81 82.70
C LYS A 110 -68.00 -53.12 83.59
N PRO A 111 -67.79 -51.81 83.38
CA PRO A 111 -66.72 -51.06 84.02
C PRO A 111 -66.89 -51.00 85.54
N ASP A 112 -65.78 -51.14 86.25
CA ASP A 112 -65.70 -50.99 87.70
C ASP A 112 -65.07 -49.62 88.03
N PRO A 113 -65.67 -48.80 88.93
CA PRO A 113 -65.15 -47.48 89.23
C PRO A 113 -63.70 -47.42 89.70
N GLY A 114 -63.29 -48.32 90.58
CA GLY A 114 -61.91 -48.32 91.08
C GLY A 114 -60.91 -48.68 89.98
N ARG A 115 -61.25 -49.64 89.13
CA ARG A 115 -60.41 -50.03 87.99
C ARG A 115 -60.35 -48.94 86.93
N THR A 116 -61.49 -48.32 86.58
CA THR A 116 -61.54 -47.21 85.63
C THR A 116 -60.70 -46.04 86.11
N GLU A 117 -60.80 -45.64 87.38
CA GLU A 117 -59.97 -44.57 87.95
C GLU A 117 -58.47 -44.90 87.90
N HIS A 118 -58.10 -46.16 88.16
CA HIS A 118 -56.70 -46.60 88.08
C HIS A 118 -56.13 -46.47 86.66
N PHE A 119 -56.86 -46.99 85.66
CA PHE A 119 -56.47 -46.92 84.26
C PHE A 119 -56.41 -45.48 83.74
N LEU A 120 -57.39 -44.65 84.10
CA LEU A 120 -57.39 -43.23 83.77
C LEU A 120 -56.20 -42.52 84.41
N SER A 121 -55.86 -42.83 85.66
CA SER A 121 -54.68 -42.26 86.31
C SER A 121 -53.40 -42.61 85.56
N GLY A 122 -53.25 -43.85 85.09
CA GLY A 122 -52.10 -44.27 84.29
C GLY A 122 -51.97 -43.48 82.98
N ILE A 123 -53.07 -43.39 82.22
CA ILE A 123 -53.11 -42.65 80.95
C ILE A 123 -52.86 -41.16 81.19
N LEU A 124 -53.53 -40.54 82.14
CA LEU A 124 -53.46 -39.09 82.38
C LEU A 124 -52.09 -38.65 82.90
N ASN A 125 -51.44 -39.46 83.75
CA ASN A 125 -50.06 -39.21 84.13
C ASN A 125 -49.12 -39.23 82.91
N PHE A 126 -49.36 -40.15 81.97
CA PHE A 126 -48.61 -40.18 80.73
C PHE A 126 -48.91 -38.96 79.84
N CYS A 127 -50.17 -38.50 79.77
CA CYS A 127 -50.52 -37.26 79.08
C CYS A 127 -49.72 -36.06 79.60
N LEU A 128 -49.64 -35.88 80.93
CA LEU A 128 -48.83 -34.81 81.55
C LEU A 128 -47.34 -34.94 81.22
N PHE A 129 -46.82 -36.17 81.27
CA PHE A 129 -45.42 -36.43 80.91
C PHE A 129 -45.15 -36.09 79.44
N LYS A 130 -46.02 -36.53 78.52
CA LYS A 130 -45.95 -36.25 77.08
C LYS A 130 -45.97 -34.74 76.84
N GLU A 131 -46.91 -34.02 77.44
CA GLU A 131 -47.03 -32.57 77.30
C GLU A 131 -45.79 -31.83 77.81
N THR A 132 -45.27 -32.22 78.98
CA THR A 132 -44.04 -31.64 79.53
C THR A 132 -42.84 -31.85 78.59
N LYS A 133 -42.73 -33.05 78.00
CA LYS A 133 -41.66 -33.36 77.04
C LYS A 133 -41.84 -32.64 75.70
N MET A 134 -43.06 -32.55 75.18
CA MET A 134 -43.36 -31.80 73.97
C MET A 134 -43.05 -30.31 74.13
N ASN A 135 -43.39 -29.72 75.27
CA ASN A 135 -43.06 -28.33 75.58
C ASN A 135 -41.55 -28.08 75.63
N LEU A 136 -40.77 -29.03 76.13
CA LEU A 136 -39.30 -28.96 76.10
C LEU A 136 -38.75 -29.06 74.66
N GLN A 137 -39.40 -29.84 73.80
CA GLN A 137 -39.01 -30.03 72.40
C GLN A 137 -39.51 -28.92 71.47
N ARG A 138 -40.47 -28.10 71.90
CA ARG A 138 -41.09 -27.03 71.10
C ARG A 138 -40.08 -26.10 70.41
N PRO A 139 -39.01 -25.59 71.06
CA PRO A 139 -38.02 -24.75 70.37
C PRO A 139 -37.33 -25.45 69.20
N ILE A 140 -37.06 -26.76 69.33
CA ILE A 140 -36.45 -27.57 68.25
C ILE A 140 -37.45 -27.73 67.11
N MET A 141 -38.72 -27.97 67.39
CA MET A 141 -39.77 -28.05 66.36
C MET A 141 -39.96 -26.73 65.62
N GLU A 142 -39.93 -25.61 66.34
CA GLU A 142 -40.00 -24.26 65.75
C GLU A 142 -38.78 -23.97 64.86
N GLU A 143 -37.56 -24.34 65.30
CA GLU A 143 -36.34 -24.23 64.50
C GLU A 143 -36.38 -25.12 63.24
N LEU A 144 -36.84 -26.37 63.37
CA LEU A 144 -37.02 -27.28 62.22
C LEU A 144 -38.01 -26.73 61.20
N ALA A 145 -39.13 -26.14 61.65
CA ALA A 145 -40.10 -25.51 60.76
C ALA A 145 -39.50 -24.31 60.01
N LEU A 146 -38.69 -23.50 60.69
CA LEU A 146 -37.97 -22.38 60.04
C LEU A 146 -36.96 -22.88 59.00
N LEU A 147 -36.17 -23.90 59.34
CA LEU A 147 -35.21 -24.51 58.41
C LEU A 147 -35.91 -25.16 57.20
N ASP A 148 -37.07 -25.77 57.41
CA ASP A 148 -37.90 -26.32 56.33
C ASP A 148 -38.35 -25.25 55.34
N GLU A 149 -38.79 -24.10 55.85
CA GLU A 149 -39.20 -22.97 55.02
C GLU A 149 -38.00 -22.35 54.27
N GLN A 150 -36.87 -22.17 54.94
CA GLN A 150 -35.63 -21.72 54.30
C GLN A 150 -35.17 -22.69 53.21
N ARG A 151 -35.25 -24.00 53.44
CA ARG A 151 -34.90 -25.00 52.43
C ARG A 151 -35.78 -24.86 51.19
N LYS A 152 -37.11 -24.72 51.37
CA LYS A 152 -38.05 -24.51 50.26
C LYS A 152 -37.74 -23.23 49.47
N GLU A 153 -37.41 -22.13 50.15
CA GLU A 153 -37.00 -20.89 49.48
C GLU A 153 -35.74 -21.06 48.63
N TRP A 154 -34.74 -21.78 49.15
CA TRP A 154 -33.51 -22.05 48.39
C TRP A 154 -33.74 -23.00 47.21
N GLU A 155 -34.55 -24.04 47.38
CA GLU A 155 -34.95 -24.95 46.29
C GLU A 155 -35.68 -24.19 45.17
N ALA A 156 -36.53 -23.22 45.51
CA ALA A 156 -37.19 -22.34 44.54
C ALA A 156 -36.18 -21.47 43.77
N LYS A 157 -35.21 -20.86 44.46
CA LYS A 157 -34.14 -20.06 43.83
C LYS A 157 -33.25 -20.91 42.91
N ILE A 158 -32.88 -22.12 43.34
CA ILE A 158 -32.11 -23.06 42.51
C ILE A 158 -32.89 -23.41 41.24
N SER A 159 -34.19 -23.70 41.37
CA SER A 159 -35.07 -23.98 40.23
C SER A 159 -35.13 -22.80 39.26
N GLN A 160 -35.23 -21.57 39.78
CA GLN A 160 -35.21 -20.35 38.96
C GLN A 160 -33.88 -20.20 38.20
N PHE A 161 -32.73 -20.28 38.89
CA PHE A 161 -31.44 -20.12 38.22
C PHE A 161 -31.17 -21.21 37.18
N ASN A 162 -31.59 -22.45 37.44
CA ASN A 162 -31.48 -23.52 36.44
C ASN A 162 -32.32 -23.21 35.19
N ALA A 163 -33.52 -22.64 35.35
CA ALA A 163 -34.34 -22.22 34.21
C ALA A 163 -33.69 -21.07 33.42
N GLU A 164 -33.07 -20.10 34.11
CA GLU A 164 -32.31 -19.02 33.47
C GLU A 164 -31.10 -19.54 32.70
N ILE A 165 -30.31 -20.45 33.29
CA ILE A 165 -29.17 -21.10 32.63
C ILE A 165 -29.60 -21.85 31.37
N ALA A 166 -30.70 -22.61 31.44
CA ALA A 166 -31.27 -23.28 30.28
C ALA A 166 -31.64 -22.29 29.18
N GLY A 167 -32.30 -21.18 29.54
CA GLY A 167 -32.65 -20.11 28.60
C GLY A 167 -31.43 -19.48 27.89
N TYR A 168 -30.35 -19.22 28.62
CA TYR A 168 -29.10 -18.73 28.04
C TYR A 168 -28.43 -19.75 27.13
N SER A 169 -28.44 -21.03 27.51
CA SER A 169 -27.90 -22.12 26.68
C SER A 169 -28.66 -22.22 25.35
N ASP A 170 -29.99 -22.20 25.40
CA ASP A 170 -30.85 -22.27 24.21
C ASP A 170 -30.67 -21.04 23.30
N ALA A 171 -30.53 -19.84 23.88
CA ALA A 171 -30.23 -18.63 23.13
C ALA A 171 -28.87 -18.74 22.43
N ARG A 172 -27.84 -19.19 23.14
CA ARG A 172 -26.49 -19.40 22.59
C ARG A 172 -26.49 -20.43 21.45
N GLU A 173 -27.23 -21.53 21.60
CA GLU A 173 -27.33 -22.55 20.56
C GLU A 173 -28.01 -22.01 19.30
N ARG A 174 -29.07 -21.21 19.46
CA ARG A 174 -29.74 -20.52 18.34
C ARG A 174 -28.83 -19.50 17.65
N GLU A 175 -27.99 -18.80 18.39
CA GLU A 175 -27.08 -17.77 17.86
C GLU A 175 -25.83 -18.36 17.20
N LEU A 176 -25.40 -19.55 17.62
CA LEU A 176 -24.20 -20.24 17.11
C LEU A 176 -24.10 -20.32 15.57
N PRO A 177 -25.14 -20.72 14.81
CA PRO A 177 -25.03 -20.79 13.35
C PRO A 177 -24.82 -19.40 12.71
N PHE A 178 -25.45 -18.36 13.23
CA PHE A 178 -25.28 -16.99 12.71
C PHE A 178 -23.85 -16.48 12.95
N VAL A 179 -23.29 -16.76 14.14
CA VAL A 179 -21.90 -16.43 14.45
C VAL A 179 -20.94 -17.18 13.52
N GLN A 180 -21.19 -18.46 13.24
CA GLN A 180 -20.39 -19.26 12.32
C GLN A 180 -20.48 -18.75 10.87
N GLU A 181 -21.66 -18.35 10.41
CA GLU A 181 -21.85 -17.76 9.09
C GLU A 181 -21.07 -16.45 8.94
N VAL A 182 -21.22 -15.53 9.91
CA VAL A 182 -20.51 -14.26 9.91
C VAL A 182 -18.99 -14.48 9.93
N ASN A 183 -18.50 -15.38 10.79
CA ASN A 183 -17.07 -15.70 10.85
C ASN A 183 -16.54 -16.26 9.53
N SER A 184 -17.31 -17.12 8.86
CA SER A 184 -16.94 -17.67 7.55
C SER A 184 -16.84 -16.56 6.51
N LYS A 185 -17.82 -15.65 6.49
CA LYS A 185 -17.83 -14.50 5.57
C LYS A 185 -16.69 -13.52 5.84
N VAL A 186 -16.36 -13.26 7.10
CA VAL A 186 -15.19 -12.45 7.47
C VAL A 186 -13.90 -13.11 6.95
N LYS A 187 -13.76 -14.42 7.10
CA LYS A 187 -12.60 -15.16 6.60
C LYS A 187 -12.47 -15.05 5.07
N GLU A 188 -13.56 -15.27 4.34
CA GLU A 188 -13.61 -15.12 2.88
C GLU A 188 -13.21 -13.70 2.43
N LEU A 189 -13.74 -12.68 3.08
CA LEU A 189 -13.40 -11.28 2.76
C LEU A 189 -11.92 -10.98 3.03
N CYS A 190 -11.36 -11.46 4.14
CA CYS A 190 -9.93 -11.32 4.43
C CYS A 190 -9.06 -11.98 3.36
N GLU A 191 -9.42 -13.19 2.91
CA GLU A 191 -8.72 -13.90 1.84
C GLU A 191 -8.81 -13.12 0.51
N MET A 192 -9.99 -12.59 0.17
CA MET A 192 -10.19 -11.76 -1.02
C MET A 192 -9.35 -10.48 -0.98
N ILE A 193 -9.31 -9.78 0.17
CA ILE A 193 -8.49 -8.58 0.35
C ILE A 193 -7.00 -8.91 0.18
N ALA A 194 -6.54 -10.02 0.76
CA ALA A 194 -5.16 -10.47 0.59
C ALA A 194 -4.83 -10.74 -0.88
N GLY A 195 -5.73 -11.41 -1.62
CA GLY A 195 -5.58 -11.65 -3.06
C GLY A 195 -5.55 -10.35 -3.88
N LEU A 196 -6.47 -9.41 -3.61
CA LEU A 196 -6.51 -8.11 -4.28
C LEU A 196 -5.25 -7.28 -4.02
N ASN A 197 -4.75 -7.28 -2.78
CA ASN A 197 -3.49 -6.61 -2.44
C ASN A 197 -2.29 -7.23 -3.18
N GLY A 198 -2.25 -8.55 -3.33
CA GLY A 198 -1.25 -9.25 -4.14
C GLY A 198 -1.30 -8.81 -5.61
N ASN A 199 -2.50 -8.76 -6.20
CA ASN A 199 -2.70 -8.27 -7.56
C ASN A 199 -2.32 -6.79 -7.71
N GLN A 200 -2.66 -5.94 -6.74
CA GLN A 200 -2.26 -4.53 -6.73
C GLN A 200 -0.74 -4.38 -6.74
N MET A 201 -0.02 -5.20 -5.95
CA MET A 201 1.45 -5.17 -5.91
C MET A 201 2.07 -5.64 -7.24
N SER A 202 1.51 -6.68 -7.86
CA SER A 202 2.00 -7.16 -9.16
C SER A 202 1.75 -6.12 -10.27
N PHE A 203 0.58 -5.49 -10.30
CA PHE A 203 0.27 -4.40 -11.25
C PHE A 203 1.14 -3.17 -11.02
N ARG A 204 1.43 -2.79 -9.76
CA ARG A 204 2.39 -1.70 -9.48
C ARG A 204 3.79 -2.02 -10.02
N THR A 205 4.22 -3.27 -9.87
CA THR A 205 5.53 -3.72 -10.37
C THR A 205 5.56 -3.69 -11.90
N SER A 206 4.53 -4.20 -12.58
CA SER A 206 4.45 -4.18 -14.04
C SER A 206 4.36 -2.75 -14.59
N PHE A 207 3.59 -1.88 -13.95
CA PHE A 207 3.50 -0.46 -14.30
C PHE A 207 4.87 0.22 -14.24
N ARG A 208 5.61 0.05 -13.13
CA ARG A 208 6.97 0.60 -12.99
C ARG A 208 7.90 0.11 -14.11
N ASN A 209 7.86 -1.18 -14.43
CA ASN A 209 8.67 -1.75 -15.50
C ASN A 209 8.30 -1.18 -16.88
N LEU A 210 7.01 -0.93 -17.13
CA LEU A 210 6.56 -0.30 -18.37
C LEU A 210 7.01 1.17 -18.43
N THR A 211 6.89 1.93 -17.34
CA THR A 211 7.39 3.31 -17.27
C THR A 211 8.90 3.37 -17.54
N GLU A 212 9.68 2.47 -16.95
CA GLU A 212 11.12 2.40 -17.20
C GLU A 212 11.43 2.09 -18.68
N LYS A 213 10.71 1.14 -19.29
CA LYS A 213 10.84 0.86 -20.73
C LYS A 213 10.46 2.06 -21.60
N THR A 214 9.41 2.79 -21.24
CA THR A 214 9.02 4.02 -21.94
C THR A 214 10.15 5.04 -21.90
N LEU A 215 10.72 5.31 -20.72
CA LEU A 215 11.86 6.24 -20.58
C LEU A 215 13.06 5.79 -21.42
N GLN A 216 13.40 4.50 -21.42
CA GLN A 216 14.49 3.97 -22.25
C GLN A 216 14.23 4.13 -23.76
N ILE A 217 12.96 4.00 -24.19
CA ILE A 217 12.58 4.21 -25.59
C ILE A 217 12.69 5.70 -25.93
N ASP A 218 12.22 6.60 -25.05
CA ASP A 218 12.32 8.05 -25.24
C ASP A 218 13.78 8.53 -25.31
N GLU A 219 14.67 7.97 -24.49
CA GLU A 219 16.11 8.22 -24.58
C GLU A 219 16.70 7.76 -25.92
N LYS A 220 16.29 6.57 -26.40
CA LYS A 220 16.72 6.06 -27.72
C LYS A 220 16.19 6.92 -28.86
N ILE A 221 14.95 7.39 -28.78
CA ILE A 221 14.36 8.31 -29.76
C ILE A 221 15.16 9.61 -29.77
N SER A 222 15.38 10.22 -28.60
CA SER A 222 16.15 11.46 -28.48
C SER A 222 17.57 11.33 -29.04
N LYS A 223 18.22 10.18 -28.78
CA LYS A 223 19.53 9.87 -29.35
C LYS A 223 19.47 9.73 -30.88
N ALA A 224 18.50 9.00 -31.41
CA ALA A 224 18.34 8.82 -32.85
C ALA A 224 18.03 10.14 -33.57
N GLU A 225 17.23 11.03 -32.96
CA GLU A 225 16.99 12.38 -33.45
C GLU A 225 18.26 13.22 -33.48
N PHE A 226 19.07 13.16 -32.42
CA PHE A 226 20.36 13.84 -32.36
C PHE A 226 21.31 13.33 -33.45
N ASP A 227 21.47 12.01 -33.57
CA ASP A 227 22.30 11.38 -34.59
C ASP A 227 21.82 11.74 -36.00
N LEU A 228 20.50 11.80 -36.22
CA LEU A 228 19.91 12.23 -37.50
C LEU A 228 20.29 13.68 -37.82
N VAL A 229 20.15 14.60 -36.87
CA VAL A 229 20.52 16.01 -37.06
C VAL A 229 22.01 16.14 -37.36
N GLN A 230 22.87 15.42 -36.63
CA GLN A 230 24.31 15.40 -36.90
C GLN A 230 24.60 14.89 -38.31
N ASN A 231 24.01 13.76 -38.72
CA ASN A 231 24.18 13.19 -40.05
C ASN A 231 23.69 14.15 -41.14
N VAL A 232 22.57 14.85 -40.95
CA VAL A 232 22.07 15.87 -41.88
C VAL A 232 23.08 17.01 -42.01
N GLN A 233 23.65 17.49 -40.89
CA GLN A 233 24.66 18.54 -40.92
C GLN A 233 25.96 18.09 -41.60
N GLU A 234 26.44 16.88 -41.31
CA GLU A 234 27.60 16.30 -41.97
C GLU A 234 27.36 16.09 -43.46
N ASN A 235 26.17 15.62 -43.85
CA ASN A 235 25.78 15.50 -45.24
C ASN A 235 25.76 16.87 -45.93
N ALA A 236 25.20 17.91 -45.30
CA ALA A 236 25.26 19.28 -45.82
C ALA A 236 26.72 19.77 -45.98
N ASN A 237 27.59 19.49 -45.01
CA ASN A 237 29.01 19.81 -45.08
C ASN A 237 29.71 19.05 -46.22
N LEU A 238 29.43 17.76 -46.42
CA LEU A 238 29.97 16.98 -47.53
C LEU A 238 29.43 17.48 -48.88
N CYS A 239 28.13 17.74 -49.00
CA CYS A 239 27.51 18.36 -50.16
C CYS A 239 28.16 19.70 -50.53
N SER A 240 28.55 20.52 -49.54
CA SER A 240 29.28 21.78 -49.80
C SER A 240 30.70 21.56 -50.37
N LYS A 241 31.33 20.41 -50.11
CA LYS A 241 32.65 20.04 -50.65
C LYS A 241 32.55 19.39 -52.03
N ILE A 242 31.35 18.96 -52.44
CA ILE A 242 31.10 18.43 -53.77
C ILE A 242 30.97 19.59 -54.75
N VAL A 243 31.67 19.49 -55.88
CA VAL A 243 31.57 20.45 -56.98
C VAL A 243 30.13 20.48 -57.50
N HIS A 244 29.43 21.58 -57.24
CA HIS A 244 28.00 21.72 -57.52
C HIS A 244 27.64 21.80 -59.02
N SER A 245 28.63 22.09 -59.88
CA SER A 245 28.46 22.11 -61.34
C SER A 245 29.79 21.78 -62.03
N PRO A 246 30.11 20.49 -62.21
CA PRO A 246 31.32 20.03 -62.89
C PRO A 246 31.46 20.65 -64.29
N ASP A 247 30.35 20.72 -65.03
CA ASP A 247 30.31 21.27 -66.39
C ASP A 247 30.70 22.76 -66.45
N LYS A 248 30.32 23.54 -65.43
CA LYS A 248 30.66 24.97 -65.38
C LYS A 248 32.15 25.18 -65.08
N LEU A 249 32.72 24.39 -64.17
CA LEU A 249 34.15 24.44 -63.88
C LEU A 249 34.98 23.95 -65.07
N GLN A 250 34.54 22.88 -65.74
CA GLN A 250 35.22 22.36 -66.92
C GLN A 250 35.19 23.36 -68.07
N ARG A 251 34.04 24.04 -68.30
CA ARG A 251 33.94 25.12 -69.28
C ARG A 251 34.86 26.30 -68.96
N ALA A 252 34.89 26.77 -67.71
CA ALA A 252 35.79 27.85 -67.29
C ALA A 252 37.28 27.47 -67.41
N LEU A 253 37.62 26.21 -67.18
CA LEU A 253 38.98 25.71 -67.29
C LEU A 253 39.42 25.60 -68.76
N GLU A 254 38.55 25.14 -69.65
CA GLU A 254 38.80 25.14 -71.10
C GLU A 254 38.86 26.56 -71.68
N GLU A 255 38.01 27.48 -71.21
CA GLU A 255 38.10 28.92 -71.56
C GLU A 255 39.44 29.53 -71.12
N LYS A 256 39.94 29.20 -69.92
CA LYS A 256 41.25 29.67 -69.44
C LYS A 256 42.41 29.08 -70.24
N LYS A 257 42.31 27.82 -70.70
CA LYS A 257 43.30 27.23 -71.61
C LYS A 257 43.31 27.95 -72.95
N LEU A 258 42.14 28.18 -73.55
CA LEU A 258 42.02 28.93 -74.80
C LEU A 258 42.63 30.34 -74.68
N ALA A 259 42.31 31.07 -73.62
CA ALA A 259 42.89 32.39 -73.38
C ALA A 259 44.42 32.37 -73.21
N ARG A 260 44.97 31.32 -72.57
CA ARG A 260 46.42 31.12 -72.46
C ARG A 260 47.06 30.85 -73.82
N ASP A 261 46.44 30.02 -74.65
CA ASP A 261 46.99 29.67 -75.97
C ASP A 261 46.93 30.86 -76.94
N GLU A 262 45.89 31.70 -76.86
CA GLU A 262 45.81 32.97 -77.57
C GLU A 262 46.92 33.94 -77.14
N ALA A 263 47.17 34.09 -75.84
CA ALA A 263 48.24 34.94 -75.33
C ALA A 263 49.62 34.48 -75.80
N MET A 264 49.88 33.16 -75.79
CA MET A 264 51.14 32.57 -76.25
C MET A 264 51.35 32.74 -77.78
N ASN A 265 50.28 32.69 -78.58
CA ASN A 265 50.36 32.97 -80.01
C ASN A 265 50.58 34.47 -80.30
N ALA A 266 49.94 35.36 -79.53
CA ALA A 266 50.16 36.80 -79.62
C ALA A 266 51.60 37.19 -79.26
N GLU A 267 52.17 36.56 -78.23
CA GLU A 267 53.58 36.70 -77.86
C GLU A 267 54.51 36.28 -79.02
N ARG A 268 54.23 35.14 -79.66
CA ARG A 268 55.02 34.65 -80.80
C ARG A 268 54.99 35.62 -81.99
N LEU A 269 53.82 36.16 -82.32
CA LEU A 269 53.65 37.15 -83.38
C LEU A 269 54.38 38.46 -83.06
N ALA A 270 54.32 38.92 -81.80
CA ALA A 270 55.05 40.09 -81.36
C ALA A 270 56.57 39.90 -81.44
N MET A 271 57.08 38.72 -81.05
CA MET A 271 58.49 38.36 -81.17
C MET A 271 58.94 38.31 -82.65
N GLN A 272 58.13 37.74 -83.54
CA GLN A 272 58.43 37.71 -84.98
C GLN A 272 58.47 39.12 -85.57
N SER A 273 57.51 39.98 -85.24
CA SER A 273 57.51 41.39 -85.67
C SER A 273 58.72 42.17 -85.13
N PHE A 274 59.15 41.88 -83.90
CA PHE A 274 60.36 42.47 -83.31
C PHE A 274 61.62 42.09 -84.10
N LEU A 275 61.76 40.82 -84.48
CA LEU A 275 62.88 40.34 -85.30
C LEU A 275 62.89 40.99 -86.69
N GLU A 276 61.75 41.13 -87.35
CA GLU A 276 61.64 41.82 -88.64
C GLU A 276 62.04 43.29 -88.55
N LYS A 277 61.56 44.02 -87.53
CA LYS A 277 61.96 45.42 -87.31
C LYS A 277 63.47 45.55 -87.03
N THR A 278 64.05 44.60 -86.28
CA THR A 278 65.49 44.57 -86.00
C THR A 278 66.31 44.37 -87.29
N ALA A 279 65.90 43.44 -88.15
CA ALA A 279 66.53 43.22 -89.46
C ALA A 279 66.43 44.47 -90.36
N THR A 280 65.30 45.19 -90.29
CA THR A 280 65.10 46.43 -91.06
C THR A 280 66.07 47.52 -90.61
N VAL A 281 66.28 47.69 -89.30
CA VAL A 281 67.23 48.65 -88.73
C VAL A 281 68.67 48.34 -89.13
N GLU A 282 69.08 47.07 -89.17
CA GLU A 282 70.41 46.68 -89.65
C GLU A 282 70.66 47.07 -91.12
N VAL A 283 69.65 46.92 -91.99
CA VAL A 283 69.74 47.34 -93.40
C VAL A 283 69.90 48.85 -93.52
N TYR A 284 69.12 49.64 -92.77
CA TYR A 284 69.26 51.10 -92.76
C TYR A 284 70.62 51.57 -92.22
N SER A 285 71.17 50.89 -91.21
CA SER A 285 72.51 51.16 -90.69
C SER A 285 73.60 50.97 -91.76
N LYS A 286 73.54 49.87 -92.52
CA LYS A 286 74.47 49.59 -93.63
C LYS A 286 74.38 50.61 -94.77
N VAL A 287 73.18 51.14 -95.04
CA VAL A 287 72.98 52.20 -96.06
C VAL A 287 73.54 53.54 -95.58
N LEU A 288 73.38 53.89 -94.31
CA LEU A 288 73.95 55.10 -93.72
C LEU A 288 75.48 55.11 -93.76
N GLU A 289 76.13 53.99 -93.44
CA GLU A 289 77.59 53.85 -93.59
C GLU A 289 78.06 54.06 -95.04
N LYS A 290 77.35 53.46 -96.01
CA LYS A 290 77.68 53.66 -97.45
C LYS A 290 77.50 55.10 -97.88
N ARG A 291 76.42 55.77 -97.43
CA ARG A 291 76.18 57.19 -97.72
C ARG A 291 77.28 58.08 -97.14
N SER A 292 77.75 57.80 -95.92
CA SER A 292 78.85 58.55 -95.29
C SER A 292 80.16 58.43 -96.09
N LYS A 293 80.46 57.24 -96.64
CA LYS A 293 81.65 57.02 -97.49
C LYS A 293 81.55 57.79 -98.82
N HIS A 294 80.39 57.80 -99.46
CA HIS A 294 80.19 58.58 -100.70
C HIS A 294 80.24 60.08 -100.47
N PHE A 295 79.74 60.57 -99.34
CA PHE A 295 79.79 62.00 -98.99
C PHE A 295 81.24 62.50 -98.84
N ALA A 296 82.09 61.72 -98.16
CA ALA A 296 83.53 62.04 -98.01
C ALA A 296 84.26 62.08 -99.37
N LEU A 297 83.89 61.19 -100.31
CA LEU A 297 84.50 61.14 -101.64
C LEU A 297 84.15 62.38 -102.48
N ILE A 298 82.90 62.84 -102.42
CA ILE A 298 82.44 64.03 -103.17
C ILE A 298 83.09 65.31 -102.62
N GLN A 299 83.30 65.39 -101.30
CA GLN A 299 83.95 66.54 -100.66
C GLN A 299 85.42 66.68 -101.08
N ALA A 300 86.16 65.56 -101.17
CA ALA A 300 87.55 65.55 -101.62
C ALA A 300 87.72 65.98 -103.09
N ILE A 301 86.77 65.61 -103.96
CA ILE A 301 86.78 66.01 -105.38
C ILE A 301 86.47 67.51 -105.52
N HIS A 302 85.60 68.06 -104.66
CA HIS A 302 85.26 69.49 -104.69
C HIS A 302 86.45 70.38 -104.30
N GLU A 303 87.23 69.98 -103.29
CA GLU A 303 88.43 70.69 -102.85
C GLU A 303 89.56 70.66 -103.91
N GLN A 304 89.72 69.56 -104.64
CA GLN A 304 90.70 69.48 -105.73
C GLN A 304 90.38 70.38 -106.92
N LEU A 305 89.10 70.52 -107.29
CA LEU A 305 88.67 71.39 -108.39
C LEU A 305 88.83 72.88 -108.06
N GLU A 306 88.65 73.27 -106.80
CA GLU A 306 88.77 74.67 -106.39
C GLU A 306 90.23 75.17 -106.38
N VAL A 307 91.18 74.29 -106.09
CA VAL A 307 92.63 74.58 -106.12
C VAL A 307 93.15 74.67 -107.56
N GLU A 308 92.72 73.78 -108.45
CA GLU A 308 93.11 73.80 -109.87
C GLU A 308 92.57 75.03 -110.62
N PHE A 309 91.32 75.44 -110.34
CA PHE A 309 90.72 76.63 -110.97
C PHE A 309 91.49 77.92 -110.65
N LYS A 310 91.93 78.09 -109.39
CA LYS A 310 92.71 79.27 -108.95
C LYS A 310 94.14 79.27 -109.52
N ARG A 311 94.71 78.10 -109.85
CA ARG A 311 96.06 77.96 -110.46
C ARG A 311 96.09 78.45 -111.91
N CYS A 312 95.12 78.03 -112.73
CA CYS A 312 95.04 78.41 -114.14
C CYS A 312 94.82 79.92 -114.35
N GLU A 313 94.12 80.61 -113.44
CA GLU A 313 93.86 82.05 -113.54
C GLU A 313 95.12 82.91 -113.28
N LEU A 314 96.03 82.44 -112.42
CA LEU A 314 97.28 83.13 -112.09
C LEU A 314 98.34 83.00 -113.20
N GLU A 315 98.46 81.83 -113.83
CA GLU A 315 99.41 81.60 -114.93
C GLU A 315 99.08 82.46 -116.18
N ALA A 316 97.80 82.71 -116.46
CA ALA A 316 97.38 83.55 -117.59
C ALA A 316 97.69 85.05 -117.38
N ARG A 317 97.77 85.53 -116.12
CA ARG A 317 98.11 86.93 -115.79
C ARG A 317 99.61 87.19 -115.76
N GLN A 318 100.42 86.18 -115.39
CA GLN A 318 101.88 86.31 -115.32
C GLN A 318 102.52 86.59 -116.69
N LYS A 319 102.10 85.91 -117.77
CA LYS A 319 102.83 85.97 -119.04
C LYS A 319 102.45 87.10 -120.00
N LYS A 320 101.25 87.67 -119.87
CA LYS A 320 100.92 88.96 -120.52
C LYS A 320 101.85 90.11 -120.08
N VAL A 321 102.52 89.98 -118.93
CA VAL A 321 103.49 90.97 -118.43
C VAL A 321 104.87 90.75 -119.06
N GLU A 322 105.26 89.52 -119.39
CA GLU A 322 106.54 89.20 -120.04
C GLU A 322 106.60 89.71 -121.50
N ASP A 323 105.49 89.65 -122.25
CA ASP A 323 105.44 90.13 -123.64
C ASP A 323 105.60 91.66 -123.75
N VAL A 324 105.05 92.42 -122.79
CA VAL A 324 105.15 93.89 -122.77
C VAL A 324 106.57 94.37 -122.45
N VAL A 325 107.31 93.62 -121.63
CA VAL A 325 108.70 93.95 -121.28
C VAL A 325 109.64 93.70 -122.47
N ALA A 326 109.44 92.62 -123.23
CA ALA A 326 110.26 92.33 -124.41
C ALA A 326 110.05 93.34 -125.55
N GLU A 327 108.85 93.91 -125.70
CA GLU A 327 108.56 94.96 -126.70
C GLU A 327 109.24 96.29 -126.36
N VAL A 328 109.40 96.61 -125.07
CA VAL A 328 110.16 97.78 -124.60
C VAL A 328 111.67 97.62 -124.84
N ASP A 329 112.22 96.42 -124.69
CA ASP A 329 113.64 96.14 -125.00
C ASP A 329 113.93 96.25 -126.51
N SER A 330 112.99 95.85 -127.37
CA SER A 330 113.05 95.99 -128.83
C SER A 330 113.11 97.46 -129.29
N ILE A 331 112.44 98.37 -128.57
CA ILE A 331 112.46 99.81 -128.86
C ILE A 331 113.76 100.46 -128.34
N THR A 332 114.27 99.99 -127.20
CA THR A 332 115.51 100.51 -126.61
C THR A 332 116.74 100.16 -127.45
N LEU A 333 116.81 98.96 -128.02
CA LEU A 333 117.94 98.58 -128.87
C LEU A 333 117.92 99.27 -130.24
N LYS A 334 116.73 99.48 -130.83
CA LYS A 334 116.58 100.31 -132.05
C LYS A 334 117.04 101.75 -131.85
N THR A 335 116.97 102.27 -130.62
CA THR A 335 117.47 103.60 -130.26
C THR A 335 119.01 103.65 -130.19
N SER A 336 119.67 102.54 -129.85
CA SER A 336 121.15 102.43 -129.87
C SER A 336 121.71 102.40 -131.30
N ILE A 337 121.06 101.66 -132.21
CA ILE A 337 121.42 101.60 -133.64
C ILE A 337 121.36 102.98 -134.32
N ILE A 338 120.48 103.87 -133.84
CA ILE A 338 120.36 105.25 -134.35
C ILE A 338 121.41 106.18 -133.74
N LYS A 339 121.90 105.94 -132.52
CA LYS A 339 122.94 106.77 -131.90
C LYS A 339 124.35 106.53 -132.47
N GLU A 340 124.74 105.29 -132.75
CA GLU A 340 126.08 105.04 -133.32
C GLU A 340 126.14 105.16 -134.85
N SER A 341 125.03 104.96 -135.57
CA SER A 341 124.92 105.45 -136.95
C SER A 341 124.83 106.99 -137.04
N GLY A 342 124.60 107.68 -135.91
CA GLY A 342 124.81 109.12 -135.76
C GLY A 342 126.28 109.51 -135.57
N ALA A 343 127.12 108.61 -135.05
CA ALA A 343 128.57 108.78 -135.00
C ALA A 343 129.27 108.51 -136.35
N ALA A 344 128.54 108.05 -137.37
CA ALA A 344 128.39 108.87 -138.57
C ALA A 344 129.68 109.48 -139.12
N LYS A 345 130.01 110.67 -138.65
CA LYS A 345 130.25 111.73 -139.61
C LYS A 345 131.31 112.72 -139.14
N MET A 346 132.27 112.27 -138.33
CA MET A 346 133.27 113.19 -137.76
C MET A 346 134.76 112.81 -137.89
N GLN A 347 135.16 111.85 -138.74
CA GLN A 347 136.58 111.70 -139.16
C GLN A 347 136.72 110.69 -140.33
N GLN A 348 136.12 110.94 -141.49
CA GLN A 348 136.93 111.45 -142.61
C GLN A 348 137.56 112.82 -142.31
N VAL A 349 138.83 112.98 -142.69
CA VAL A 349 139.61 114.24 -142.73
C VAL A 349 140.26 114.64 -141.39
N PHE A 350 141.51 114.24 -141.17
CA PHE A 350 142.68 115.15 -141.13
C PHE A 350 143.98 114.33 -141.09
N TYR A 351 144.74 114.46 -142.18
CA TYR A 351 146.09 113.96 -142.51
C TYR A 351 146.27 112.50 -142.92
#